data_AF-W6KWN2-F1
#
_entry.id   AF-W6KWN2-F1
#
_cell.length_a   1.000
_cell.length_b   1.000
_cell.length_c   1.000
_cell.angle_alpha   90.00
_cell.angle_beta   90.00
_cell.angle_gamma   90.00
#
_symmetry.space_group_name_H-M   'P 1'
#
loop_
_entity.id
_entity.type
_entity.pdbx_description
1 polymer ?
#
loop_
_entity_poly.entity_id
_entity_poly.type
_entity_poly.pdbx_seq_one_letter_code
_entity_poly.pdbx_strand_id
1 'polypeptide(L)'
;MPRNACTAVHVAAHMECQVCFDTWSHPMQLNCGHIFCEHCVPTCVTHCHICHSHIFGMHPPSDHIIEETLKVPVLCSSCGWRGTRKASEAHRCDSREVHSMFESYPQLSDDDWFKIATNQPLHPPRVAQAREYNHILAGIQLATTRPDLLANWPLKK
;
A
#
# COMPACT_ATOMS: atom_id res chain seq x y z
N MET A 1 -2.82 9.72 21.35
CA MET A 1 -3.11 9.12 20.03
C MET A 1 -2.23 9.80 19.00
N PRO A 2 -1.62 9.05 18.08
CA PRO A 2 -0.74 9.64 17.07
C PRO A 2 -1.57 10.60 16.19
N ARG A 3 -1.10 11.86 16.08
CA ARG A 3 -1.81 12.99 15.43
C ARG A 3 -2.00 12.82 13.91
N ASN A 4 -1.61 11.68 13.36
CA ASN A 4 -1.49 11.42 11.93
C ASN A 4 -2.19 10.12 11.48
N ALA A 5 -3.11 9.57 12.28
CA ALA A 5 -3.83 8.35 11.86
C ALA A 5 -4.75 8.59 10.66
N CYS A 6 -5.30 9.80 10.50
CA CYS A 6 -6.14 10.17 9.36
C CYS A 6 -5.30 10.88 8.29
N THR A 7 -5.07 10.22 7.15
CA THR A 7 -4.28 10.75 6.03
C THR A 7 -5.16 11.02 4.82
N ALA A 8 -4.76 11.95 3.93
CA ALA A 8 -5.53 12.23 2.73
C ALA A 8 -5.61 10.99 1.83
N VAL A 9 -6.79 10.78 1.23
CA VAL A 9 -7.00 9.73 0.23
C VAL A 9 -6.26 10.07 -1.08
N HIS A 10 -6.17 11.37 -1.39
CA HIS A 10 -5.42 11.90 -2.51
C HIS A 10 -4.77 13.22 -2.09
N VAL A 11 -3.46 13.32 -2.28
CA VAL A 11 -2.69 14.53 -1.98
C VAL A 11 -2.42 15.25 -3.29
N ALA A 12 -3.08 16.40 -3.50
CA ALA A 12 -2.72 17.25 -4.62
C ALA A 12 -1.34 17.86 -4.35
N ALA A 13 -0.43 17.82 -5.33
CA ALA A 13 0.95 18.30 -5.16
C ALA A 13 1.05 19.74 -4.62
N HIS A 14 0.09 20.61 -4.96
CA HIS A 14 0.05 22.00 -4.48
C HIS A 14 -0.53 22.17 -3.07
N MET A 15 -1.00 21.08 -2.44
CA MET A 15 -1.51 21.03 -1.06
C MET A 15 -0.71 20.07 -0.18
N GLU A 16 0.48 19.66 -0.62
CA GLU A 16 1.31 18.65 0.04
C GLU A 16 2.32 19.28 1.01
N CYS A 17 2.35 18.78 2.23
CA CYS A 17 3.45 19.05 3.15
C CYS A 17 4.69 18.27 2.74
N GLN A 18 5.77 18.96 2.37
CA GLN A 18 7.03 18.35 1.90
C GLN A 18 7.84 17.64 3.00
N VAL A 19 7.27 17.47 4.20
CA VAL A 19 7.90 16.75 5.33
C VAL A 19 7.16 15.44 5.60
N CYS A 20 5.82 15.47 5.68
CA CYS A 20 5.03 14.27 5.95
C CYS A 20 4.35 13.66 4.72
N PHE A 21 4.43 14.32 3.56
CA PHE A 21 3.82 13.89 2.29
C PHE A 21 2.31 13.64 2.37
N ASP A 22 1.64 14.34 3.29
CA ASP A 22 0.18 14.39 3.42
C ASP A 22 -0.28 15.83 3.21
N THR A 23 -1.58 16.08 3.06
CA THR A 23 -2.07 17.47 3.08
C THR A 23 -1.91 18.08 4.47
N TRP A 24 -1.82 19.41 4.53
CA TRP A 24 -1.49 20.10 5.77
C TRP A 24 -2.48 19.80 6.91
N SER A 25 -1.95 19.52 8.10
CA SER A 25 -2.67 19.51 9.36
C SER A 25 -2.22 20.71 10.17
N HIS A 26 -3.14 21.63 10.47
CA HIS A 26 -2.82 22.93 11.08
C HIS A 26 -1.72 23.65 10.27
N PRO A 27 -2.01 24.11 9.04
CA PRO A 27 -1.00 24.66 8.15
C PRO A 27 -0.33 25.90 8.74
N MET A 28 0.99 25.96 8.64
CA MET A 28 1.82 27.10 9.01
C MET A 28 2.62 27.55 7.78
N GLN A 29 2.48 28.82 7.44
CA GLN A 29 3.22 29.49 6.39
C GLN A 29 4.45 30.18 6.99
N LEU A 30 5.60 29.93 6.39
CA LEU A 30 6.86 30.59 6.73
C LEU A 30 6.95 31.96 6.05
N ASN A 31 7.83 32.83 6.55
CA ASN A 31 8.14 34.13 5.93
C ASN A 31 8.63 34.04 4.47
N CYS A 32 9.10 32.88 4.00
CA CYS A 32 9.47 32.64 2.60
C CYS A 32 8.28 32.17 1.73
N GLY A 33 7.09 32.00 2.29
CA GLY A 33 5.86 31.63 1.58
C GLY A 33 5.52 30.14 1.58
N HIS A 34 6.48 29.25 1.89
CA HIS A 34 6.25 27.81 1.95
C HIS A 34 5.38 27.40 3.16
N ILE A 35 4.54 26.37 2.97
CA ILE A 35 3.55 25.93 3.95
C ILE A 35 3.85 24.48 4.38
N PHE A 36 3.80 24.24 5.69
CA PHE A 36 4.00 22.93 6.31
C PHE A 36 2.91 22.66 7.36
N CYS A 37 2.80 21.44 7.85
CA CYS A 37 2.03 21.19 9.08
C CYS A 37 2.74 21.85 10.26
N GLU A 38 2.00 22.38 11.24
CA GLU A 38 2.57 22.95 12.47
C GLU A 38 3.57 22.01 13.14
N HIS A 39 3.25 20.72 13.24
CA HIS A 39 4.14 19.72 13.83
C HIS A 39 5.33 19.33 12.95
N CYS A 40 5.30 19.64 11.66
CA CYS A 40 6.39 19.36 10.71
C CYS A 40 7.44 20.47 10.68
N VAL A 41 7.09 21.67 11.15
CA VAL A 41 8.03 22.80 11.27
C VAL A 41 8.02 23.35 12.70
N PRO A 42 8.54 22.57 13.68
CA PRO A 42 8.62 23.05 15.05
C PRO A 42 9.53 24.28 15.17
N THR A 43 9.39 25.04 16.25
CA THR A 43 10.11 26.30 16.49
C THR A 43 11.64 26.19 16.51
N CYS A 44 12.20 24.98 16.64
CA CYS A 44 13.64 24.74 16.54
C CYS A 44 14.16 24.72 15.10
N VAL A 45 13.29 24.63 14.09
CA VAL A 45 13.67 24.70 12.68
C VAL A 45 13.94 26.16 12.31
N THR A 46 15.18 26.45 11.93
CA THR A 46 15.64 27.82 11.61
C THR A 46 15.76 28.09 10.11
N HIS A 47 15.64 27.06 9.27
CA HIS A 47 15.77 27.17 7.82
C HIS A 47 14.66 26.38 7.13
N CYS A 48 14.10 26.95 6.06
CA CYS A 48 13.05 26.30 5.28
C CYS A 48 13.58 25.02 4.58
N HIS A 49 12.87 23.90 4.70
CA HIS A 49 13.24 22.64 4.06
C HIS A 49 13.15 22.63 2.52
N ILE A 50 12.54 23.66 1.92
CA ILE A 50 12.36 23.75 0.46
C ILE A 50 13.37 24.72 -0.15
N CYS A 51 13.46 25.95 0.36
CA CYS A 51 14.32 27.00 -0.22
C CYS A 51 15.51 27.41 0.65
N HIS A 52 15.65 26.83 1.85
CA HIS A 52 16.75 27.11 2.77
C HIS A 52 16.83 28.56 3.27
N SER A 53 15.79 29.38 3.04
CA SER A 53 15.69 30.71 3.65
C SER A 53 15.61 30.63 5.17
N HIS A 54 16.24 31.59 5.85
CA HIS A 54 16.16 31.72 7.30
C HIS A 54 14.72 32.01 7.74
N ILE A 55 14.27 31.28 8.76
CA ILE A 55 12.94 31.40 9.34
C ILE A 55 13.01 32.37 10.51
N PHE A 56 12.21 33.43 10.44
CA PHE A 56 12.05 34.39 11.54
C PHE A 56 10.57 34.67 11.85
N GLY A 57 9.65 34.06 11.12
CA GLY A 57 8.21 34.17 11.35
C GLY A 57 7.46 32.97 10.81
N MET A 58 6.44 32.56 11.57
CA MET A 58 5.50 31.51 11.20
C MET A 58 4.10 31.99 11.54
N HIS A 59 3.18 31.91 10.59
CA HIS A 59 1.79 32.32 10.78
C HIS A 59 0.85 31.38 10.00
N PRO A 60 -0.45 31.33 10.32
CA PRO A 60 -1.41 30.66 9.46
C PRO A 60 -1.39 31.23 8.04
N PRO A 61 -1.58 30.42 6.99
CA PRO A 61 -1.80 30.93 5.63
C PRO A 61 -3.15 31.65 5.52
N SER A 62 -3.47 32.18 4.34
CA SER A 62 -4.78 32.79 4.08
C SER A 62 -5.94 31.82 4.36
N ASP A 63 -7.07 32.34 4.84
CA ASP A 63 -8.27 31.55 5.18
C ASP A 63 -8.71 30.61 4.06
N HIS A 64 -8.64 31.03 2.80
CA HIS A 64 -8.98 30.18 1.66
C HIS A 64 -8.17 28.87 1.62
N ILE A 65 -6.86 28.94 1.89
CA ILE A 65 -6.00 27.74 1.94
C ILE A 65 -6.42 26.83 3.09
N ILE A 66 -6.75 27.42 4.25
CA ILE A 66 -7.23 26.68 5.41
C ILE A 66 -8.55 25.97 5.08
N GLU A 67 -9.51 26.70 4.50
CA GLU A 67 -10.82 26.16 4.11
C GLU A 67 -10.72 25.04 3.09
N GLU A 68 -9.89 25.17 2.06
CA GLU A 68 -9.67 24.11 1.08
C GLU A 68 -9.01 22.87 1.72
N THR A 69 -8.03 23.09 2.59
CA THR A 69 -7.37 21.99 3.32
C THR A 69 -8.37 21.21 4.18
N LEU A 70 -9.30 21.90 4.84
CA LEU A 70 -10.31 21.29 5.70
C LEU A 70 -11.31 20.40 4.94
N LYS A 71 -11.48 20.61 3.63
CA LYS A 71 -12.36 19.83 2.75
C LYS A 71 -11.72 18.54 2.24
N VAL A 72 -10.40 18.41 2.33
CA VAL A 72 -9.66 17.24 1.81
C VAL A 72 -10.22 15.95 2.41
N PRO A 73 -10.60 14.95 1.58
CA PRO A 73 -11.04 13.65 2.07
C PRO A 73 -9.88 12.86 2.68
N VAL A 74 -10.11 12.27 3.85
CA VAL A 74 -9.12 11.49 4.60
C VAL A 74 -9.65 10.11 4.97
N LEU A 75 -8.70 9.20 5.20
CA LEU A 75 -8.91 7.85 5.69
C LEU A 75 -8.08 7.64 6.96
N CYS A 76 -8.69 7.11 8.02
CA CYS A 76 -7.96 6.62 9.17
C CYS A 76 -7.29 5.29 8.82
N SER A 77 -5.95 5.26 8.80
CA SER A 77 -5.19 4.05 8.52
C SER A 77 -5.33 2.98 9.61
N SER A 78 -5.80 3.36 10.80
CA SER A 78 -5.94 2.44 11.94
C SER A 78 -7.28 1.70 11.97
N CYS A 79 -8.40 2.35 11.63
CA CYS A 79 -9.74 1.74 11.72
C CYS A 79 -10.57 1.86 10.44
N GLY A 80 -10.03 2.45 9.37
CA GLY A 80 -10.73 2.62 8.10
C GLY A 80 -11.79 3.73 8.09
N TRP A 81 -11.93 4.51 9.17
CA TRP A 81 -12.84 5.66 9.21
C TRP A 81 -12.57 6.63 8.06
N ARG A 82 -13.62 7.18 7.45
CA ARG A 82 -13.54 8.12 6.33
C ARG A 82 -14.26 9.41 6.69
N GLY A 83 -13.70 10.53 6.26
CA GLY A 83 -14.32 11.84 6.43
C GLY A 83 -13.48 12.91 5.74
N THR A 84 -13.66 14.16 6.17
CA THR A 84 -12.79 15.26 5.74
C THR A 84 -11.71 15.53 6.78
N ARG A 85 -10.68 16.28 6.40
CA ARG A 85 -9.64 16.76 7.32
C ARG A 85 -10.27 17.45 8.55
N LYS A 86 -11.28 18.29 8.35
CA LYS A 86 -12.07 18.89 9.45
C LYS A 86 -12.70 17.85 10.37
N ALA A 87 -13.41 16.87 9.80
CA ALA A 87 -14.08 15.85 10.59
C ALA A 87 -13.07 14.97 11.36
N SER A 88 -11.83 14.84 10.86
CA SER A 88 -10.78 14.04 11.51
C SER A 88 -10.30 14.61 12.84
N GLU A 89 -10.47 15.91 13.09
CA GLU A 89 -10.11 16.54 14.37
C GLU A 89 -10.93 15.99 15.54
N ALA A 90 -12.19 15.62 15.27
CA ALA A 90 -13.09 14.98 16.21
C ALA A 90 -12.99 13.45 16.19
N HIS A 91 -12.32 12.86 15.20
CA HIS A 91 -12.15 11.42 15.13
C HIS A 91 -11.32 10.92 16.33
N ARG A 92 -11.83 9.90 17.00
CA ARG A 92 -11.12 9.17 18.05
C ARG A 92 -11.05 7.72 17.60
N CYS A 93 -9.85 7.27 17.30
CA CYS A 93 -9.63 5.88 16.89
C CYS A 93 -9.60 5.00 18.13
N ASP A 94 -10.47 4.00 18.21
CA ASP A 94 -10.31 2.90 19.16
C ASP A 94 -9.40 1.85 18.50
N SER A 95 -8.09 2.11 18.51
CA SER A 95 -7.08 1.27 17.87
C SER A 95 -6.78 -0.03 18.65
N ARG A 96 -7.71 -0.51 19.47
CA ARG A 96 -7.63 -1.85 20.06
C ARG A 96 -7.86 -2.94 19.01
N GLU A 97 -8.48 -2.58 17.90
CA GLU A 97 -8.58 -3.37 16.67
C GLU A 97 -7.72 -2.70 15.59
N VAL A 98 -6.40 -2.70 15.78
CA VAL A 98 -5.50 -2.40 14.66
C VAL A 98 -5.66 -3.53 13.65
N HIS A 99 -6.51 -3.33 12.63
CA HIS A 99 -6.47 -4.15 11.42
C HIS A 99 -5.14 -3.87 10.73
N SER A 100 -4.06 -4.46 11.24
CA SER A 100 -2.80 -4.46 10.54
C SER A 100 -3.07 -5.11 9.19
N MET A 101 -2.66 -4.50 8.09
CA MET A 101 -2.65 -5.21 6.81
C MET A 101 -1.91 -6.54 6.95
N PHE A 102 -0.96 -6.63 7.89
CA PHE A 102 -0.24 -7.85 8.23
C PHE A 102 -1.10 -8.96 8.86
N GLU A 103 -2.22 -8.64 9.52
CA GLU A 103 -3.15 -9.67 10.05
C GLU A 103 -3.92 -10.38 8.93
N SER A 104 -4.13 -9.71 7.79
CA SER A 104 -4.71 -10.34 6.60
C SER A 104 -3.68 -10.97 5.67
N TYR A 105 -2.37 -10.76 5.92
CA TYR A 105 -1.34 -11.48 5.18
C TYR A 105 -1.35 -12.96 5.56
N PRO A 106 -1.31 -13.86 4.57
CA PRO A 106 -1.09 -15.28 4.84
C PRO A 106 0.18 -15.44 5.67
N GLN A 107 0.11 -16.20 6.75
CA GLN A 107 1.31 -16.63 7.49
C GLN A 107 2.07 -17.60 6.60
N LEU A 108 3.09 -17.10 5.91
CA LEU A 108 3.91 -17.87 4.99
C LEU A 108 5.06 -18.52 5.76
N SER A 109 5.31 -19.80 5.46
CA SER A 109 6.50 -20.50 5.95
C SER A 109 7.76 -20.00 5.24
N ASP A 110 8.94 -20.29 5.80
CA ASP A 110 10.23 -19.96 5.15
C ASP A 110 10.31 -20.53 3.72
N ASP A 111 9.74 -21.72 3.49
CA ASP A 111 9.67 -22.35 2.18
C ASP A 111 8.76 -21.57 1.20
N ASP A 112 7.68 -20.97 1.69
CA ASP A 112 6.77 -20.19 0.85
C ASP A 112 7.39 -18.83 0.48
N TRP A 113 8.11 -18.22 1.42
CA TRP A 113 8.92 -17.03 1.15
C TRP A 113 10.02 -17.32 0.12
N PHE A 114 10.70 -18.47 0.24
CA PHE A 114 11.69 -18.90 -0.74
C PHE A 114 11.08 -19.06 -2.14
N LYS A 115 9.90 -19.67 -2.24
CA LYS A 115 9.21 -19.84 -3.54
C LYS A 115 8.82 -18.50 -4.15
N ILE A 116 8.31 -17.55 -3.36
CA ILE A 116 7.96 -16.20 -3.86
C ILE A 116 9.20 -15.48 -4.36
N ALA A 117 10.29 -15.48 -3.56
CA ALA A 117 11.53 -14.81 -3.93
C ALA A 117 12.18 -15.40 -5.20
N THR A 118 11.92 -16.68 -5.48
CA THR A 118 12.48 -17.42 -6.62
C THR A 118 11.50 -17.58 -7.80
N ASN A 119 10.32 -16.95 -7.75
CA ASN A 119 9.24 -17.11 -8.73
C ASN A 119 8.81 -18.58 -8.97
N GLN A 120 8.88 -19.41 -7.93
CA GLN A 120 8.37 -20.78 -7.96
C GLN A 120 6.88 -20.80 -7.61
N PRO A 121 6.09 -21.69 -8.24
CA PRO A 121 4.67 -21.80 -7.95
C PRO A 121 4.43 -22.34 -6.53
N LEU A 122 3.58 -21.64 -5.77
CA LEU A 122 3.21 -22.00 -4.38
C LEU A 122 2.45 -23.32 -4.28
N HIS A 123 1.75 -23.71 -5.36
CA HIS A 123 1.10 -25.00 -5.47
C HIS A 123 1.75 -25.83 -6.58
N PRO A 124 1.86 -27.16 -6.41
CA PRO A 124 2.18 -28.03 -7.52
C PRO A 124 1.15 -27.77 -8.64
N PRO A 125 1.56 -27.74 -9.92
CA PRO A 125 0.61 -27.61 -11.01
C PRO A 125 -0.47 -28.67 -10.82
N ARG A 126 -1.75 -28.25 -10.88
CA ARG A 126 -2.88 -29.18 -10.86
C ARG A 126 -2.60 -30.21 -11.96
N VAL A 127 -2.29 -31.43 -11.56
CA VAL A 127 -2.18 -32.55 -12.49
C VAL A 127 -3.51 -32.57 -13.22
N ALA A 128 -3.50 -32.32 -14.51
CA ALA A 128 -4.69 -32.44 -15.33
C ALA A 128 -5.20 -33.87 -15.14
N GLN A 129 -6.32 -34.03 -14.43
CA GLN A 129 -6.95 -35.34 -14.32
C GLN A 129 -7.29 -35.76 -15.75
N ALA A 130 -6.72 -36.89 -16.18
CA ALA A 130 -7.03 -37.48 -17.47
C ALA A 130 -8.55 -37.69 -17.54
N ARG A 131 -9.23 -36.96 -18.42
CA ARG A 131 -10.63 -37.24 -18.73
C ARG A 131 -10.66 -38.55 -19.50
N GLU A 132 -11.17 -39.60 -18.86
CA GLU A 132 -11.53 -40.84 -19.55
C GLU A 132 -12.68 -40.54 -20.52
N TYR A 133 -12.36 -40.51 -21.83
CA TYR A 133 -13.37 -40.47 -22.87
C TYR A 133 -13.86 -41.88 -23.16
N ASN A 134 -15.04 -42.22 -22.64
CA ASN A 134 -15.75 -43.44 -23.03
C ASN A 134 -16.35 -43.28 -24.44
N HIS A 135 -15.63 -43.76 -25.46
CA HIS A 135 -16.19 -43.92 -26.80
C HIS A 135 -16.95 -45.25 -26.88
N ILE A 136 -18.27 -45.18 -27.12
CA ILE A 136 -19.10 -46.34 -27.44
C ILE A 136 -19.01 -46.62 -28.96
N LEU A 137 -18.24 -47.66 -29.28
CA LEU A 137 -18.38 -48.69 -30.33
C LEU A 137 -18.71 -48.32 -31.78
N ALA A 138 -17.73 -48.57 -32.65
CA ALA A 138 -17.92 -49.31 -33.90
C ALA A 138 -17.01 -50.55 -33.93
N GLY A 139 -17.28 -51.51 -33.03
CA GLY A 139 -17.28 -52.94 -33.38
C GLY A 139 -16.00 -53.70 -33.73
N ILE A 140 -14.77 -53.29 -33.35
CA ILE A 140 -13.60 -54.18 -33.46
C ILE A 140 -12.67 -54.05 -32.24
N GLN A 141 -12.49 -55.16 -31.53
CA GLN A 141 -11.53 -55.33 -30.43
C GLN A 141 -10.12 -55.41 -31.02
N LEU A 142 -9.26 -54.43 -30.76
CA LEU A 142 -7.81 -54.62 -30.87
C LEU A 142 -7.18 -54.29 -29.53
N ALA A 143 -6.79 -55.34 -28.82
CA ALA A 143 -5.93 -55.27 -27.66
C ALA A 143 -4.51 -54.92 -28.12
N THR A 144 -3.98 -53.79 -27.67
CA THR A 144 -2.52 -53.63 -27.53
C THR A 144 -2.24 -52.74 -26.33
N THR A 145 -2.06 -53.37 -25.18
CA THR A 145 -1.10 -52.88 -24.20
C THR A 145 0.28 -52.94 -24.86
N ARG A 146 1.04 -51.86 -24.85
CA ARG A 146 2.49 -52.00 -24.71
C ARG A 146 3.11 -50.79 -23.99
N PRO A 147 3.80 -51.04 -22.88
CA PRO A 147 4.55 -50.04 -22.14
C PRO A 147 5.93 -49.83 -22.78
N ASP A 148 6.59 -48.76 -22.34
CA ASP A 148 8.04 -48.55 -22.39
C ASP A 148 8.66 -48.09 -23.71
N LEU A 149 9.05 -46.82 -23.76
CA LEU A 149 10.35 -46.40 -24.33
C LEU A 149 10.90 -45.21 -23.54
N LEU A 150 11.56 -45.52 -22.42
CA LEU A 150 12.70 -44.75 -21.93
C LEU A 150 13.87 -44.98 -22.90
N ALA A 151 14.39 -43.92 -23.53
CA ALA A 151 15.79 -43.89 -23.99
C ALA A 151 16.27 -42.47 -24.36
N ASN A 152 17.21 -41.98 -23.55
CA ASN A 152 18.45 -41.32 -23.95
C ASN A 152 18.42 -39.92 -24.57
N TRP A 153 18.74 -38.92 -23.72
CA TRP A 153 19.24 -37.61 -24.11
C TRP A 153 20.78 -37.56 -24.00
N PRO A 154 21.53 -37.04 -24.99
CA PRO A 154 22.98 -36.93 -24.89
C PRO A 154 23.42 -35.65 -24.17
N LEU A 155 24.39 -35.80 -23.25
CA LEU A 155 25.16 -34.72 -22.63
C LEU A 155 26.03 -34.00 -23.69
N LYS A 156 26.00 -32.66 -23.67
CA LYS A 156 26.95 -31.72 -24.29
C LYS A 156 27.28 -30.70 -23.17
N LYS A 157 28.51 -30.31 -22.83
CA LYS A 157 29.90 -30.58 -23.23
C LYS A 157 30.73 -30.48 -21.95
#